data_AF-A0A4Q2LKK7-F1
#
_entry.id   AF-A0A4Q2LKK7-F1
#
_cell.length_a   1.000
_cell.length_b   1.000
_cell.length_c   1.000
_cell.angle_alpha   90.00
_cell.angle_beta   90.00
_cell.angle_gamma   90.00
#
_symmetry.space_group_name_H-M   'P 1'
#
loop_
_entity.id
_entity.type
_entity.pdbx_description
1 polymer ?
#
loop_
_entity_poly.entity_id
_entity_poly.type
_entity_poly.pdbx_seq_one_letter_code
_entity_poly.pdbx_strand_id
1 'polypeptide(L)'
;MSSQNESGLVVGSGTLLISLVKAWYESGLSKITVLATKTLPADEENFKMVLEQTLLRTSEASLTILSTAEDNEANWEDRVRPYSFVLYAAQHGDLEELQKLQSACITERKMLLPAMGFRGMGMVGPLLQPGGDGCGETPWRRVHSSVFPLDWESQPFSDTSATLLANLVVNEWRKVVNGENEADCSNQCYILNPLTLEGSWHSVPPHRFVSEQKPILTVTDLELKLGADHEPDPEEWFSWFSTLTSAVSGIFHVWEEGALKQLPLSQCLVQPVDPISEGPAKLLPSIVSSGLTHVEARRESGLAGLESYIARLGPVLFPRLPSHQQEDIQIGAGFTFGEAVERGLNANLAKELSKRTLHRELVLTPMECSRIEDVHCRFYLQALNITEGEPLIAYGEPLLGFPVVWVHSGAAWYGSVGLDMTHTLRQSLQYALMKAEHPPVSSVIWNDHKPESVIISPESPTGHAPKIRSAFQTLKQHHKYPELFNIRCNSFLIEGPIEAVGVLLSEEATP
;
A
#
# COMPACT_ATOMS: atom_id res chain seq x y z
N MET A 1 8.50 43.68 -11.41
CA MET A 1 7.77 44.54 -10.45
C MET A 1 6.48 43.83 -10.06
N SER A 2 6.45 43.23 -8.87
CA SER A 2 5.27 42.84 -8.08
C SER A 2 5.75 42.03 -6.87
N SER A 3 6.55 42.65 -5.99
CA SER A 3 7.03 42.01 -4.74
C SER A 3 6.56 42.79 -3.51
N GLN A 4 5.46 43.51 -3.63
CA GLN A 4 4.86 44.26 -2.53
C GLN A 4 3.52 43.62 -2.14
N ASN A 5 3.52 43.05 -0.93
CA ASN A 5 2.36 42.58 -0.14
C ASN A 5 1.85 41.15 -0.34
N GLU A 6 2.73 40.15 -0.27
CA GLU A 6 2.30 38.82 0.17
C GLU A 6 2.52 38.69 1.68
N SER A 7 1.43 38.67 2.45
CA SER A 7 1.48 38.38 3.89
C SER A 7 1.36 36.87 4.09
N GLY A 8 2.41 36.25 4.60
CA GLY A 8 2.41 34.85 5.03
C GLY A 8 1.94 34.66 6.47
N LEU A 9 1.43 33.47 6.75
CA LEU A 9 1.13 33.00 8.10
C LEU A 9 2.07 31.84 8.47
N VAL A 10 2.66 31.89 9.66
CA VAL A 10 3.30 30.72 10.29
C VAL A 10 2.44 30.27 11.46
N VAL A 11 2.15 28.98 11.51
CA VAL A 11 1.38 28.36 12.58
C VAL A 11 2.25 27.29 13.24
N GLY A 12 2.24 27.20 14.57
CA GLY A 12 2.79 26.04 15.27
C GLY A 12 3.37 26.37 16.64
N SER A 13 4.38 25.61 17.06
CA SER A 13 4.84 25.60 18.46
C SER A 13 6.29 25.15 18.64
N GLY A 14 6.86 25.50 19.80
CA GLY A 14 8.19 25.02 20.24
C GLY A 14 9.38 25.64 19.51
N THR A 15 10.55 25.02 19.66
CA THR A 15 11.84 25.53 19.16
C THR A 15 11.90 25.61 17.63
N LEU A 16 11.15 24.76 16.92
CA LEU A 16 11.06 24.79 15.47
C LEU A 16 10.39 26.07 14.96
N LEU A 17 9.31 26.53 15.61
CA LEU A 17 8.65 27.78 15.25
C LEU A 17 9.60 28.98 15.44
N ILE A 18 10.30 29.04 16.58
CA ILE A 18 11.29 30.10 16.87
C ILE A 18 12.38 30.10 15.81
N SER A 19 12.93 28.92 15.50
CA SER A 19 14.00 28.75 14.52
C SER A 19 13.54 29.17 13.13
N LEU A 20 12.30 28.86 12.74
CA LEU A 20 11.73 29.27 11.46
C LEU A 20 11.59 30.79 11.35
N VAL A 21 11.07 31.45 12.37
CA VAL A 21 10.95 32.92 12.38
C VAL A 21 12.33 33.57 12.30
N LYS A 22 13.32 33.04 13.02
CA LYS A 22 14.71 33.51 12.94
C LYS A 22 15.28 33.35 11.53
N ALA A 23 15.19 32.15 10.95
CA ALA A 23 15.69 31.86 9.61
C ALA A 23 15.01 32.72 8.54
N TRP A 24 13.72 33.03 8.71
CA TRP A 24 12.94 33.90 7.83
C TRP A 24 13.56 35.30 7.72
N TYR A 25 13.82 35.93 8.86
CA TYR A 25 14.40 37.27 8.91
C TYR A 25 15.89 37.29 8.52
N GLU A 26 16.66 36.27 8.95
CA GLU A 26 18.07 36.13 8.54
C GLU A 26 18.22 35.95 7.02
N SER A 27 17.18 35.42 6.36
CA SER A 27 17.09 35.32 4.90
C SER A 27 16.64 36.60 4.18
N GLY A 28 16.41 37.70 4.93
CA GLY A 28 16.04 39.01 4.38
C GLY A 28 14.55 39.22 4.10
N LEU A 29 13.67 38.34 4.62
CA LEU A 29 12.22 38.46 4.44
C LEU A 29 11.61 39.29 5.59
N SER A 30 10.80 40.31 5.28
CA SER A 30 10.42 41.35 6.26
C SER A 30 9.01 41.25 6.86
N LYS A 31 8.08 40.52 6.23
CA LYS A 31 6.68 40.45 6.67
C LYS A 31 6.21 39.01 6.87
N ILE A 32 5.86 38.66 8.10
CA ILE A 32 5.20 37.39 8.41
C ILE A 32 4.33 37.52 9.66
N THR A 33 3.16 36.88 9.65
CA THR A 33 2.30 36.77 10.86
C THR A 33 2.54 35.42 11.52
N VAL A 34 2.60 35.38 12.85
CA VAL A 34 2.82 34.15 13.60
C VAL A 34 1.62 33.88 14.50
N LEU A 35 1.10 32.67 14.40
CA LEU A 35 0.07 32.11 15.25
C LEU A 35 0.70 30.98 16.07
N ALA A 36 0.90 31.22 17.37
CA ALA A 36 1.43 30.21 18.27
C ALA A 36 0.28 29.30 18.74
N THR A 37 0.50 27.98 18.69
CA THR A 37 -0.45 26.96 19.15
C THR A 37 0.12 26.22 20.37
N LYS A 38 -0.78 25.76 21.27
CA LYS A 38 -0.46 24.91 22.43
C LYS A 38 0.76 25.36 23.27
N THR A 39 0.83 26.63 23.59
CA THR A 39 1.78 27.16 24.58
C THR A 39 1.15 27.09 25.97
N LEU A 40 1.81 26.43 26.93
CA LEU A 40 1.45 26.60 28.34
C LEU A 40 1.56 28.10 28.68
N PRO A 41 0.69 28.67 29.53
CA PRO A 41 0.70 30.11 29.82
C PRO A 41 2.05 30.67 30.29
N ALA A 42 2.86 29.85 30.98
CA ALA A 42 4.20 30.21 31.43
C ALA A 42 5.24 30.25 30.30
N ASP A 43 5.00 29.53 29.20
CA ASP A 43 5.89 29.49 28.03
C ASP A 43 5.56 30.61 27.04
N GLU A 44 4.33 31.15 27.03
CA GLU A 44 3.93 32.23 26.11
C GLU A 44 4.76 33.52 26.29
N GLU A 45 5.00 33.96 27.53
CA GLU A 45 5.78 35.17 27.79
C GLU A 45 7.26 34.99 27.43
N ASN A 46 7.83 33.83 27.76
CA ASN A 46 9.22 33.50 27.40
C ASN A 46 9.37 33.36 25.87
N PHE A 47 8.38 32.75 25.21
CA PHE A 47 8.33 32.60 23.76
C PHE A 47 8.20 33.95 23.03
N LYS A 48 7.29 34.82 23.49
CA LYS A 48 7.17 36.20 23.01
C LYS A 48 8.46 36.97 23.22
N MET A 49 9.07 36.86 24.41
CA MET A 49 10.34 37.52 24.71
C MET A 49 11.48 37.05 23.80
N VAL A 50 11.61 35.74 23.53
CA VAL A 50 12.64 35.20 22.63
C VAL A 50 12.41 35.64 21.19
N LEU A 51 11.16 35.68 20.73
CA LEU A 51 10.80 36.20 19.40
C LEU A 51 11.08 37.70 19.27
N GLU A 52 10.66 38.50 20.24
CA GLU A 52 10.88 39.95 20.28
C GLU A 52 12.37 40.31 20.36
N GLN A 53 13.17 39.58 21.15
CA GLN A 53 14.63 39.74 21.21
C GLN A 53 15.31 39.38 19.89
N THR A 54 14.80 38.38 19.17
CA THR A 54 15.30 38.00 17.85
C THR A 54 14.95 39.07 16.80
N LEU A 55 13.79 39.71 16.93
CA LEU A 55 13.31 40.79 16.05
C LEU A 55 13.98 42.14 16.26
N LEU A 56 14.37 42.49 17.49
CA LEU A 56 15.06 43.75 17.81
C LEU A 56 16.37 43.96 17.03
N ARG A 57 16.90 42.91 16.42
CA ARG A 57 18.09 42.94 15.55
C ARG A 57 17.78 43.27 14.08
N THR A 58 16.51 43.36 13.70
CA THR A 58 16.06 43.44 12.30
C THR A 58 15.14 44.65 12.07
N SER A 59 15.67 45.73 11.49
CA SER A 59 15.06 47.08 11.43
C SER A 59 13.77 47.22 10.59
N GLU A 60 13.35 46.19 9.84
CA GLU A 60 12.19 46.24 8.93
C GLU A 60 11.14 45.14 9.21
N ALA A 61 11.28 44.42 10.33
CA ALA A 61 10.42 43.29 10.65
C ALA A 61 9.09 43.71 11.29
N SER A 62 7.96 43.27 10.70
CA SER A 62 6.65 43.32 11.36
C SER A 62 6.24 41.92 11.80
N LEU A 63 6.10 41.69 13.11
CA LEU A 63 5.57 40.46 13.69
C LEU A 63 4.22 40.73 14.36
N THR A 64 3.19 39.98 13.98
CA THR A 64 1.92 39.93 14.69
C THR A 64 1.82 38.55 15.35
N ILE A 65 1.73 38.50 16.68
CA ILE A 65 1.55 37.26 17.42
C ILE A 65 0.07 37.13 17.79
N LEU A 66 -0.57 36.07 17.32
CA LEU A 66 -1.91 35.68 17.73
C LEU A 66 -1.80 34.46 18.66
N SER A 67 -2.53 34.45 19.78
CA SER A 67 -2.64 33.29 20.67
C SER A 67 -4.01 32.63 20.51
N THR A 68 -4.05 31.29 20.57
CA THR A 68 -5.29 30.52 20.66
C THR A 68 -5.79 30.54 22.10
N ALA A 69 -6.82 31.33 22.42
CA ALA A 69 -7.59 31.12 23.65
C ALA A 69 -8.29 29.74 23.60
N GLU A 70 -8.53 29.14 24.78
CA GLU A 70 -9.01 27.77 25.04
C GLU A 70 -10.41 27.39 24.45
N ASP A 71 -10.93 28.11 23.47
CA ASP A 71 -12.19 27.73 22.82
C ASP A 71 -11.97 26.67 21.74
N ASN A 72 -12.53 25.49 22.02
CA ASN A 72 -12.86 24.47 21.03
C ASN A 72 -13.56 25.15 19.83
N GLU A 73 -13.02 24.95 18.63
CA GLU A 73 -13.47 25.51 17.34
C GLU A 73 -12.91 26.89 16.96
N ALA A 74 -11.58 27.06 17.03
CA ALA A 74 -10.93 28.07 16.19
C ALA A 74 -11.29 27.83 14.71
N ASN A 75 -12.05 28.75 14.10
CA ASN A 75 -12.36 28.69 12.67
C ASN A 75 -11.08 28.91 11.85
N TRP A 76 -10.42 27.82 11.47
CA TRP A 76 -9.16 27.85 10.71
C TRP A 76 -9.32 28.55 9.36
N GLU A 77 -10.49 28.45 8.72
CA GLU A 77 -10.76 29.08 7.41
C GLU A 77 -10.63 30.61 7.50
N ASP A 78 -11.25 31.23 8.50
CA ASP A 78 -11.16 32.68 8.72
C ASP A 78 -9.74 33.13 9.04
N ARG A 79 -8.94 32.26 9.67
CA ARG A 79 -7.54 32.56 10.02
C ARG A 79 -6.60 32.44 8.83
N VAL A 80 -6.81 31.50 7.90
CA VAL A 80 -5.94 31.33 6.73
C VAL A 80 -6.33 32.24 5.56
N ARG A 81 -7.62 32.60 5.45
CA ARG A 81 -8.18 33.43 4.36
C ARG A 81 -7.38 34.70 4.03
N PRO A 82 -6.89 35.49 5.01
CA PRO A 82 -6.20 36.76 4.74
C PRO A 82 -4.80 36.60 4.11
N TYR A 83 -4.21 35.41 4.18
CA TYR A 83 -2.81 35.19 3.85
C TYR A 83 -2.65 34.54 2.47
N SER A 84 -1.51 34.76 1.82
CA SER A 84 -1.21 34.15 0.51
C SER A 84 -0.66 32.72 0.63
N PHE A 85 0.04 32.43 1.74
CA PHE A 85 0.61 31.13 2.05
C PHE A 85 0.63 30.88 3.55
N VAL A 86 0.74 29.60 3.90
CA VAL A 86 0.83 29.13 5.26
C VAL A 86 2.06 28.24 5.41
N LEU A 87 2.85 28.48 6.46
CA LEU A 87 3.90 27.57 6.92
C LEU A 87 3.44 26.95 8.23
N TYR A 88 3.62 25.65 8.38
CA TYR A 88 3.38 24.97 9.66
C TYR A 88 4.71 24.55 10.26
N ALA A 89 4.95 24.84 11.54
CA ALA A 89 6.22 24.61 12.23
C ALA A 89 5.99 24.20 13.68
N ALA A 90 5.96 22.89 13.96
CA ALA A 90 5.70 22.37 15.30
C ALA A 90 6.80 21.40 15.77
N GLN A 91 7.38 21.64 16.94
CA GLN A 91 8.39 20.75 17.52
C GLN A 91 7.83 19.36 17.86
N HIS A 92 6.61 19.32 18.37
CA HIS A 92 5.85 18.10 18.64
C HIS A 92 4.62 18.16 17.74
N GLY A 93 4.74 17.58 16.54
CA GLY A 93 3.74 17.64 15.49
C GLY A 93 2.40 17.10 15.96
N ASP A 94 1.42 17.99 16.06
CA ASP A 94 0.03 17.62 16.32
C ASP A 94 -0.65 17.34 14.98
N LEU A 95 -0.87 16.05 14.70
CA LEU A 95 -1.49 15.61 13.47
C LEU A 95 -2.93 16.10 13.32
N GLU A 96 -3.67 16.24 14.42
CA GLU A 96 -5.05 16.74 14.38
C GLU A 96 -5.08 18.23 14.04
N GLU A 97 -4.15 19.01 14.59
CA GLU A 97 -3.96 20.42 14.25
C GLU A 97 -3.58 20.59 12.78
N LEU A 98 -2.58 19.83 12.33
CA LEU A 98 -2.13 19.87 10.94
C LEU A 98 -3.24 19.47 9.96
N GLN A 99 -4.05 18.46 10.29
CA GLN A 99 -5.20 18.05 9.48
C GLN A 99 -6.24 19.17 9.37
N LYS A 100 -6.64 19.79 10.49
CA LYS A 100 -7.59 20.91 10.50
C LYS A 100 -7.08 22.11 9.70
N LEU A 101 -5.80 22.45 9.86
CA LEU A 101 -5.15 23.53 9.11
C LEU A 101 -5.09 23.21 7.60
N GLN A 102 -4.73 21.98 7.25
CA GLN A 102 -4.71 21.52 5.86
C GLN A 102 -6.10 21.61 5.22
N SER A 103 -7.15 21.13 5.90
CA SER A 103 -8.53 21.24 5.40
C SER A 103 -8.93 22.69 5.12
N ALA A 104 -8.61 23.62 6.04
CA ALA A 104 -8.87 25.05 5.83
C ALA A 104 -8.08 25.62 4.65
N CYS A 105 -6.80 25.24 4.49
CA CYS A 105 -5.99 25.66 3.35
C CYS A 105 -6.54 25.11 2.02
N ILE A 106 -7.07 23.89 1.99
CA ILE A 106 -7.72 23.32 0.79
C ILE A 106 -8.97 24.15 0.44
N THR A 107 -9.85 24.38 1.42
CA THR A 107 -11.09 25.17 1.24
C THR A 107 -10.80 26.58 0.74
N GLU A 108 -9.86 27.28 1.37
CA GLU A 108 -9.49 28.67 1.06
C GLU A 108 -8.45 28.80 -0.05
N ARG A 109 -8.08 27.68 -0.68
CA ARG A 109 -7.08 27.57 -1.75
C ARG A 109 -5.75 28.25 -1.40
N LYS A 110 -5.18 27.90 -0.26
CA LYS A 110 -3.89 28.38 0.25
C LYS A 110 -2.82 27.31 0.16
N MET A 111 -1.61 27.71 -0.24
CA MET A 111 -0.45 26.81 -0.13
C MET A 111 -0.09 26.57 1.34
N LEU A 112 0.25 25.33 1.67
CA LEU A 112 0.70 24.95 3.01
C LEU A 112 2.00 24.13 2.92
N LEU A 113 3.08 24.60 3.55
CA LEU A 113 4.31 23.83 3.71
C LEU A 113 4.46 23.42 5.19
N PRO A 114 4.28 22.14 5.53
CA PRO A 114 4.46 21.66 6.88
C PRO A 114 5.92 21.33 7.20
N ALA A 115 6.31 21.63 8.43
CA ALA A 115 7.55 21.19 9.05
C ALA A 115 7.27 20.82 10.49
N MET A 116 7.67 19.62 10.89
CA MET A 116 7.41 19.18 12.26
C MET A 116 8.43 18.16 12.76
N GLY A 117 8.62 18.15 14.08
CA GLY A 117 9.15 16.97 14.76
C GLY A 117 8.00 15.99 15.00
N PHE A 118 8.10 14.76 14.48
CA PHE A 118 7.09 13.72 14.69
C PHE A 118 7.78 12.44 15.18
N ARG A 119 7.39 11.98 16.38
CA ARG A 119 8.00 10.82 17.07
C ARG A 119 9.53 10.86 17.10
N GLY A 120 10.09 12.02 17.40
CA GLY A 120 11.54 12.21 17.46
C GLY A 120 12.25 12.22 16.10
N MET A 121 11.53 12.29 14.97
CA MET A 121 12.08 12.50 13.63
C MET A 121 11.70 13.88 13.12
N GLY A 122 12.58 14.53 12.36
CA GLY A 122 12.26 15.78 11.68
C GLY A 122 11.62 15.51 10.32
N MET A 123 10.61 16.28 9.94
CA MET A 123 9.96 16.18 8.64
C MET A 123 9.68 17.57 8.05
N VAL A 124 9.89 17.72 6.75
CA VAL A 124 9.43 18.87 5.96
C VAL A 124 8.68 18.36 4.74
N GLY A 125 7.52 18.96 4.48
CA GLY A 125 6.71 18.67 3.32
C GLY A 125 5.72 17.51 3.50
N PRO A 126 5.03 17.16 2.40
CA PRO A 126 5.14 17.85 1.11
C PRO A 126 4.32 19.15 1.13
N LEU A 127 4.63 20.03 0.18
CA LEU A 127 3.91 21.26 -0.08
C LEU A 127 2.51 20.93 -0.59
N LEU A 128 1.49 21.35 0.15
CA LEU A 128 0.13 21.34 -0.32
C LEU A 128 -0.08 22.47 -1.33
N GLN A 129 -0.38 22.10 -2.57
CA GLN A 129 -0.79 23.03 -3.62
C GLN A 129 -2.29 22.89 -3.90
N PRO A 130 -3.09 23.96 -3.67
CA PRO A 130 -4.51 23.96 -3.99
C PRO A 130 -4.78 23.68 -5.47
N GLY A 131 -5.56 22.65 -5.77
CA GLY A 131 -5.89 22.25 -7.14
C GLY A 131 -4.83 21.40 -7.85
N GLY A 132 -3.76 21.00 -7.15
CA GLY A 132 -2.83 19.98 -7.63
C GLY A 132 -3.36 18.55 -7.42
N ASP A 133 -2.72 17.58 -8.07
CA ASP A 133 -2.98 16.15 -7.85
C ASP A 133 -2.75 15.79 -6.37
N GLY A 134 -3.75 15.23 -5.69
CA GLY A 134 -3.64 14.83 -4.27
C GLY A 134 -4.08 15.87 -3.25
N CYS A 135 -4.72 16.97 -3.69
CA CYS A 135 -5.22 18.06 -2.84
C CYS A 135 -6.23 17.64 -1.73
N GLY A 136 -6.66 16.37 -1.66
CA GLY A 136 -7.67 15.89 -0.70
C GLY A 136 -7.12 15.15 0.52
N GLU A 137 -5.89 14.63 0.47
CA GLU A 137 -5.33 13.80 1.55
C GLU A 137 -3.99 14.36 2.04
N THR A 138 -3.72 14.20 3.33
CA THR A 138 -2.42 14.54 3.95
C THR A 138 -1.34 13.63 3.40
N PRO A 139 -0.45 14.07 2.49
CA PRO A 139 0.41 13.14 1.78
C PRO A 139 1.44 12.48 2.71
N TRP A 140 1.74 13.08 3.85
CA TRP A 140 2.56 12.47 4.90
C TRP A 140 1.98 11.15 5.45
N ARG A 141 0.68 10.85 5.28
CA ARG A 141 0.09 9.52 5.58
C ARG A 141 0.74 8.40 4.79
N ARG A 142 1.35 8.70 3.63
CA ARG A 142 2.13 7.73 2.85
C ARG A 142 3.47 7.39 3.45
N VAL A 143 4.02 8.25 4.32
CA VAL A 143 5.30 7.94 4.96
C VAL A 143 5.08 6.75 5.89
N HIS A 144 5.93 5.73 5.76
CA HIS A 144 5.79 4.49 6.48
C HIS A 144 6.01 4.69 7.97
N SER A 145 5.19 4.01 8.76
CA SER A 145 5.34 3.98 10.21
C SER A 145 6.71 3.50 10.70
N SER A 146 7.43 2.69 9.92
CA SER A 146 8.80 2.23 10.22
C SER A 146 9.84 3.36 10.24
N VAL A 147 9.55 4.49 9.60
CA VAL A 147 10.38 5.70 9.62
C VAL A 147 10.32 6.39 10.99
N PHE A 148 9.27 6.10 11.78
CA PHE A 148 8.97 6.76 13.05
C PHE A 148 9.01 5.77 14.23
N PRO A 149 10.19 5.51 14.82
CA PRO A 149 10.32 4.54 15.91
C PRO A 149 9.42 4.91 17.10
N LEU A 150 8.67 3.92 17.61
CA LEU A 150 7.78 4.11 18.77
C LEU A 150 8.53 4.59 20.02
N ASP A 151 9.77 4.11 20.19
CA ASP A 151 10.59 4.41 21.37
C ASP A 151 11.12 5.86 21.40
N TRP A 152 10.92 6.62 20.31
CA TRP A 152 11.47 7.97 20.14
C TRP A 152 10.46 9.09 20.45
N GLU A 153 9.24 8.76 20.90
CA GLU A 153 8.25 9.75 21.34
C GLU A 153 8.75 10.65 22.50
N SER A 154 9.76 10.18 23.25
CA SER A 154 10.39 10.92 24.36
C SER A 154 11.73 11.59 24.02
N GLN A 155 12.21 11.44 22.78
CA GLN A 155 13.50 12.02 22.37
C GLN A 155 13.38 13.54 22.22
N PRO A 156 14.25 14.33 22.86
CA PRO A 156 14.22 15.77 22.73
C PRO A 156 14.63 16.18 21.31
N PHE A 157 13.75 16.90 20.63
CA PHE A 157 14.07 17.52 19.36
C PHE A 157 15.05 18.68 19.58
N SER A 158 16.29 18.54 19.11
CA SER A 158 17.38 19.48 19.40
C SER A 158 17.25 20.81 18.66
N ASP A 159 17.79 21.88 19.26
CA ASP A 159 17.84 23.22 18.62
C ASP A 159 18.57 23.22 17.28
N THR A 160 19.60 22.37 17.14
CA THR A 160 20.33 22.18 15.88
C THR A 160 19.42 21.59 14.80
N SER A 161 18.62 20.56 15.14
CA SER A 161 17.66 19.96 14.20
C SER A 161 16.57 20.96 13.82
N ALA A 162 16.07 21.72 14.78
CA ALA A 162 15.11 22.79 14.55
C ALA A 162 15.65 23.87 13.61
N THR A 163 16.89 24.29 13.80
CA THR A 163 17.56 25.27 12.94
C THR A 163 17.77 24.73 11.52
N LEU A 164 18.16 23.47 11.38
CA LEU A 164 18.34 22.83 10.06
C LEU A 164 17.02 22.76 9.29
N LEU A 165 15.96 22.26 9.92
CA LEU A 165 14.64 22.19 9.27
C LEU A 165 14.10 23.58 8.94
N ALA A 166 14.25 24.55 9.84
CA ALA A 166 13.83 25.93 9.61
C ALA A 166 14.49 26.53 8.37
N ASN A 167 15.82 26.39 8.25
CA ASN A 167 16.55 26.85 7.08
C ASN A 167 16.11 26.14 5.80
N LEU A 168 15.86 24.83 5.87
CA LEU A 168 15.34 24.06 4.74
C LEU A 168 13.96 24.59 4.29
N VAL A 169 13.04 24.83 5.22
CA VAL A 169 11.70 25.37 4.93
C VAL A 169 11.78 26.72 4.23
N VAL A 170 12.62 27.65 4.73
CA VAL A 170 12.78 28.97 4.12
C VAL A 170 13.38 28.85 2.71
N ASN A 171 14.35 27.96 2.53
CA ASN A 171 14.95 27.69 1.22
C ASN A 171 13.93 27.16 0.22
N GLU A 172 13.18 26.12 0.59
CA GLU A 172 12.15 25.52 -0.26
C GLU A 172 11.04 26.51 -0.58
N TRP A 173 10.60 27.29 0.41
CA TRP A 173 9.62 28.35 0.20
C TRP A 173 10.08 29.38 -0.84
N ARG A 174 11.35 29.79 -0.81
CA ARG A 174 11.90 30.73 -1.80
C ARG A 174 11.88 30.13 -3.21
N LYS A 175 12.25 28.85 -3.36
CA LYS A 175 12.17 28.16 -4.66
C LYS A 175 10.74 28.22 -5.22
N VAL A 176 9.75 27.91 -4.37
CA VAL A 176 8.32 27.93 -4.73
C VAL A 176 7.87 29.33 -5.19
N VAL A 177 8.17 30.38 -4.42
CA VAL A 177 7.78 31.76 -4.76
C VAL A 177 8.46 32.27 -6.03
N ASN A 178 9.71 31.87 -6.26
CA ASN A 178 10.45 32.23 -7.46
C ASN A 178 9.95 31.50 -8.71
N GLY A 179 9.02 30.56 -8.58
CA GLY A 179 8.56 29.71 -9.69
C GLY A 179 9.65 28.80 -10.22
N GLU A 180 10.62 28.43 -9.37
CA GLU A 180 11.64 27.45 -9.74
C GLU A 180 10.94 26.08 -9.86
N ASN A 181 10.96 25.49 -11.07
CA ASN A 181 10.28 24.23 -11.40
C ASN A 181 10.79 23.00 -10.59
N GLU A 182 11.74 23.19 -9.65
CA GLU A 182 12.45 22.15 -8.91
C GLU A 182 12.34 22.33 -7.38
N ALA A 183 11.23 22.88 -6.88
CA ALA A 183 10.97 22.80 -5.44
C ALA A 183 10.73 21.33 -5.05
N ASP A 184 11.74 20.71 -4.42
CA ASP A 184 11.76 19.29 -4.03
C ASP A 184 10.52 18.94 -3.20
N CYS A 185 10.09 19.88 -2.34
CA CYS A 185 8.93 19.72 -1.47
C CYS A 185 7.58 19.54 -2.18
N SER A 186 7.46 19.76 -3.50
CA SER A 186 6.16 19.70 -4.21
C SER A 186 5.48 18.34 -4.10
N ASN A 187 6.25 17.26 -4.28
CA ASN A 187 5.77 15.87 -4.19
C ASN A 187 6.69 15.00 -3.33
N GLN A 188 7.53 15.61 -2.49
CA GLN A 188 8.49 14.90 -1.66
C GLN A 188 8.41 15.36 -0.20
N CYS A 189 8.72 14.43 0.70
CA CYS A 189 8.95 14.71 2.10
C CYS A 189 10.44 14.60 2.39
N TYR A 190 10.99 15.60 3.07
CA TYR A 190 12.31 15.49 3.68
C TYR A 190 12.17 14.82 5.04
N ILE A 191 12.97 13.79 5.29
CA ILE A 191 13.04 13.10 6.59
C ILE A 191 14.43 13.34 7.17
N LEU A 192 14.48 13.84 8.41
CA LEU A 192 15.70 14.11 9.16
C LEU A 192 15.78 13.22 10.38
N ASN A 193 16.88 12.50 10.53
CA ASN A 193 17.26 11.89 11.80
C ASN A 193 17.95 12.94 12.68
N PRO A 194 17.36 13.38 13.80
CA PRO A 194 17.95 14.45 14.61
C PRO A 194 19.19 14.01 15.41
N LEU A 195 19.48 12.70 15.50
CA LEU A 195 20.67 12.20 16.17
C LEU A 195 21.89 12.20 15.24
N THR A 196 21.73 11.77 13.99
CA THR A 196 22.82 11.74 13.00
C THR A 196 22.90 13.02 12.17
N LEU A 197 21.83 13.83 12.17
CA LEU A 197 21.62 14.99 11.29
C LEU A 197 21.64 14.62 9.79
N GLU A 198 21.47 13.33 9.48
CA GLU A 198 21.29 12.86 8.12
C GLU A 198 19.82 13.01 7.72
N GLY A 199 19.60 13.52 6.50
CA GLY A 199 18.26 13.56 5.95
C GLY A 199 18.25 13.62 4.44
N SER A 200 17.15 13.14 3.88
CA SER A 200 16.97 12.99 2.44
C SER A 200 15.53 13.27 2.03
N TRP A 201 15.36 13.66 0.77
CA TRP A 201 14.06 13.80 0.14
C TRP A 201 13.54 12.45 -0.34
N HIS A 202 12.26 12.20 -0.09
CA HIS A 202 11.57 10.97 -0.47
C HIS A 202 10.30 11.31 -1.23
N SER A 203 10.13 10.73 -2.42
CA SER A 203 8.92 10.90 -3.22
C SER A 203 7.71 10.37 -2.48
N VAL A 204 6.67 11.19 -2.41
CA VAL A 204 5.39 10.88 -1.77
C VAL A 204 4.30 11.06 -2.83
N PRO A 205 3.96 9.99 -3.56
CA PRO A 205 2.98 10.09 -4.63
C PRO A 205 1.59 10.42 -4.04
N PRO A 206 0.81 11.28 -4.71
CA PRO A 206 -0.50 11.68 -4.23
C PRO A 206 -1.46 10.49 -4.10
N HIS A 207 -2.26 10.48 -3.03
CA HIS A 207 -3.33 9.51 -2.83
C HIS A 207 -4.60 10.04 -3.56
N ARG A 208 -4.84 9.63 -4.81
CA ARG A 208 -5.96 10.13 -5.64
C ARG A 208 -7.35 9.56 -5.28
N PHE A 209 -7.54 8.95 -4.11
CA PHE A 209 -8.77 8.19 -3.82
C PHE A 209 -10.00 9.03 -3.46
N VAL A 210 -9.80 10.25 -2.96
CA VAL A 210 -10.91 11.06 -2.41
C VAL A 210 -11.49 12.04 -3.42
N SER A 211 -10.74 12.47 -4.45
CA SER A 211 -11.18 13.59 -5.29
C SER A 211 -11.83 13.21 -6.63
N GLU A 212 -11.57 12.01 -7.17
CA GLU A 212 -12.07 11.61 -8.50
C GLU A 212 -12.41 10.11 -8.55
N GLN A 213 -13.38 9.68 -7.75
CA GLN A 213 -13.88 8.31 -7.82
C GLN A 213 -14.56 8.06 -9.17
N LYS A 214 -13.82 7.50 -10.13
CA LYS A 214 -14.45 6.86 -11.28
C LYS A 214 -15.30 5.70 -10.74
N PRO A 215 -16.57 5.57 -11.18
CA PRO A 215 -17.40 4.48 -10.72
C PRO A 215 -16.73 3.16 -11.08
N ILE A 216 -16.64 2.24 -10.13
CA ILE A 216 -16.25 0.87 -10.43
C ILE A 216 -17.29 0.30 -11.38
N LEU A 217 -16.81 -0.11 -12.55
CA LEU A 217 -17.66 -0.67 -13.59
C LEU A 217 -17.67 -2.19 -13.44
N THR A 218 -18.87 -2.75 -13.32
CA THR A 218 -19.09 -4.18 -13.57
C THR A 218 -18.65 -4.49 -14.99
N VAL A 219 -17.89 -5.57 -15.17
CA VAL A 219 -17.41 -5.96 -16.50
C VAL A 219 -18.58 -6.55 -17.29
N THR A 220 -19.06 -5.83 -18.29
CA THR A 220 -20.15 -6.28 -19.18
C THR A 220 -19.64 -7.08 -20.38
N ASP A 221 -18.44 -6.77 -20.88
CA ASP A 221 -17.88 -7.33 -22.12
C ASP A 221 -16.69 -8.25 -21.87
N LEU A 222 -16.94 -9.36 -21.15
CA LEU A 222 -15.92 -10.35 -20.78
C LEU A 222 -15.12 -10.85 -22.00
N GLU A 223 -15.82 -11.21 -23.09
CA GLU A 223 -15.19 -11.79 -24.28
C GLU A 223 -14.27 -10.83 -25.02
N LEU A 224 -14.58 -9.52 -25.03
CA LEU A 224 -13.72 -8.52 -25.65
C LEU A 224 -12.44 -8.30 -24.84
N LYS A 225 -12.52 -8.33 -23.50
CA LYS A 225 -11.36 -8.14 -22.62
C LYS A 225 -10.43 -9.35 -22.57
N LEU A 226 -10.98 -10.56 -22.63
CA LEU A 226 -10.20 -11.80 -22.70
C LEU A 226 -9.46 -11.97 -24.04
N GLY A 227 -9.76 -11.17 -25.07
CA GLY A 227 -9.10 -11.23 -26.37
C GLY A 227 -7.82 -10.40 -26.50
N ALA A 228 -7.51 -9.55 -25.50
CA ALA A 228 -6.37 -8.63 -25.51
C ALA A 228 -5.28 -9.11 -24.52
N ASP A 229 -4.74 -10.30 -24.75
CA ASP A 229 -3.66 -10.86 -23.94
C ASP A 229 -2.31 -10.46 -24.52
N HIS A 230 -1.65 -9.49 -23.89
CA HIS A 230 -0.23 -9.24 -24.09
C HIS A 230 0.42 -9.01 -22.73
N GLU A 231 1.24 -9.96 -22.31
CA GLU A 231 2.06 -9.79 -21.11
C GLU A 231 3.22 -8.83 -21.43
N PRO A 232 3.47 -7.82 -20.59
CA PRO A 232 4.60 -6.90 -20.73
C PRO A 232 5.91 -7.65 -20.53
N ASP A 233 6.99 -7.08 -21.05
CA ASP A 233 8.32 -7.65 -20.91
C ASP A 233 8.76 -7.69 -19.43
N PRO A 234 9.56 -8.70 -18.99
CA PRO A 234 10.09 -8.74 -17.64
C PRO A 234 10.82 -7.49 -17.17
N GLU A 235 11.53 -6.79 -18.05
CA GLU A 235 12.20 -5.55 -17.66
C GLU A 235 11.21 -4.41 -17.37
N GLU A 236 10.11 -4.35 -18.14
CA GLU A 236 9.08 -3.33 -18.00
C GLU A 236 8.37 -3.45 -16.65
N TRP A 237 7.83 -4.63 -16.33
CA TRP A 237 7.12 -4.80 -15.06
C TRP A 237 8.06 -4.76 -13.86
N PHE A 238 9.31 -5.22 -14.00
CA PHE A 238 10.29 -5.17 -12.91
C PHE A 238 10.66 -3.72 -12.58
N SER A 239 10.91 -2.91 -13.61
CA SER A 239 11.14 -1.47 -13.45
C SER A 239 9.94 -0.80 -12.79
N TRP A 240 8.72 -1.16 -13.21
CA TRP A 240 7.51 -0.60 -12.63
C TRP A 240 7.35 -0.92 -11.13
N PHE A 241 7.47 -2.20 -10.73
CA PHE A 241 7.44 -2.56 -9.29
C PHE A 241 8.55 -1.87 -8.49
N SER A 242 9.72 -1.66 -9.10
CA SER A 242 10.80 -0.90 -8.46
C SER A 242 10.39 0.54 -8.16
N THR A 243 9.60 1.18 -9.03
CA THR A 243 9.09 2.54 -8.75
C THR A 243 8.05 2.58 -7.63
N LEU A 244 7.36 1.46 -7.39
CA LEU A 244 6.41 1.31 -6.28
C LEU A 244 7.10 0.97 -4.94
N THR A 245 8.39 0.64 -4.96
CA THR A 245 9.11 0.14 -3.78
C THR A 245 9.96 1.23 -3.15
N SER A 246 9.71 1.54 -1.88
CA SER A 246 10.50 2.46 -1.09
C SER A 246 10.29 2.15 0.38
N ALA A 247 11.39 2.02 1.14
CA ALA A 247 11.31 1.79 2.58
C ALA A 247 10.59 2.92 3.33
N VAL A 248 10.51 4.12 2.74
CA VAL A 248 9.97 5.33 3.37
C VAL A 248 8.54 5.65 2.95
N SER A 249 8.15 5.41 1.69
CA SER A 249 6.90 5.98 1.15
C SER A 249 6.28 5.19 -0.01
N GLY A 250 6.81 4.00 -0.31
CA GLY A 250 6.37 3.17 -1.41
C GLY A 250 4.99 2.53 -1.17
N ILE A 251 4.41 1.96 -2.21
CA ILE A 251 3.31 0.99 -2.02
C ILE A 251 3.87 -0.28 -1.37
N PHE A 252 5.08 -0.65 -1.76
CA PHE A 252 5.88 -1.68 -1.11
C PHE A 252 6.92 -1.03 -0.22
N HIS A 253 6.92 -1.41 1.05
CA HIS A 253 8.02 -1.11 1.96
C HIS A 253 9.29 -1.86 1.54
N VAL A 254 9.13 -3.13 1.18
CA VAL A 254 10.21 -4.01 0.76
C VAL A 254 9.69 -4.91 -0.36
N TRP A 255 10.53 -5.16 -1.36
CA TRP A 255 10.32 -6.14 -2.42
C TRP A 255 11.68 -6.70 -2.88
N GLU A 256 12.09 -7.83 -2.30
CA GLU A 256 13.42 -8.42 -2.51
C GLU A 256 13.49 -9.87 -2.02
N GLU A 257 14.55 -10.60 -2.36
CA GLU A 257 14.85 -11.92 -1.80
C GLU A 257 15.22 -11.87 -0.31
N GLY A 258 15.87 -10.77 0.11
CA GLY A 258 16.32 -10.55 1.49
C GLY A 258 17.13 -11.72 2.04
N ALA A 259 16.81 -12.13 3.27
CA ALA A 259 17.44 -13.27 3.95
C ALA A 259 16.66 -14.59 3.78
N LEU A 260 15.77 -14.70 2.79
CA LEU A 260 14.97 -15.89 2.55
C LEU A 260 15.79 -17.07 2.05
N LYS A 261 15.30 -18.29 2.29
CA LYS A 261 15.91 -19.52 1.77
C LYS A 261 15.65 -19.60 0.26
N GLN A 262 16.71 -19.60 -0.53
CA GLN A 262 16.61 -19.66 -2.00
C GLN A 262 16.65 -21.09 -2.56
N LEU A 263 16.50 -22.10 -1.70
CA LEU A 263 16.48 -23.51 -2.08
C LEU A 263 15.38 -24.25 -1.31
N PRO A 264 14.69 -25.22 -1.95
CA PRO A 264 14.87 -25.61 -3.36
C PRO A 264 14.18 -24.67 -4.36
N LEU A 265 13.37 -23.73 -3.88
CA LEU A 265 12.68 -22.72 -4.69
C LEU A 265 13.33 -21.35 -4.52
N SER A 266 13.32 -20.56 -5.58
CA SER A 266 13.59 -19.13 -5.47
C SER A 266 12.45 -18.49 -4.68
N GLN A 267 12.77 -17.58 -3.76
CA GLN A 267 11.79 -16.91 -2.91
C GLN A 267 12.00 -15.41 -2.94
N CYS A 268 10.89 -14.66 -2.97
CA CYS A 268 10.90 -13.21 -2.90
C CYS A 268 9.84 -12.74 -1.90
N LEU A 269 10.23 -11.81 -1.04
CA LEU A 269 9.38 -11.16 -0.07
C LEU A 269 8.81 -9.90 -0.70
N VAL A 270 7.53 -9.63 -0.44
CA VAL A 270 6.95 -8.30 -0.58
C VAL A 270 6.32 -7.91 0.75
N GLN A 271 6.41 -6.64 1.12
CA GLN A 271 5.66 -6.09 2.24
C GLN A 271 4.92 -4.83 1.79
N PRO A 272 3.62 -4.94 1.46
CA PRO A 272 2.82 -3.78 1.13
C PRO A 272 2.46 -2.97 2.37
N VAL A 273 2.05 -1.72 2.16
CA VAL A 273 1.54 -0.84 3.22
C VAL A 273 0.02 -0.79 3.26
N ASP A 274 -0.57 -0.38 4.38
CA ASP A 274 -2.01 -0.21 4.54
C ASP A 274 -2.43 1.20 4.06
N PRO A 275 -3.08 1.32 2.88
CA PRO A 275 -3.39 2.62 2.29
C PRO A 275 -4.43 3.43 3.06
N ILE A 276 -5.25 2.79 3.90
CA ILE A 276 -6.31 3.45 4.66
C ILE A 276 -5.87 3.80 6.10
N SER A 277 -4.57 3.86 6.35
CA SER A 277 -4.03 4.27 7.66
C SER A 277 -4.37 5.74 7.95
N GLU A 278 -4.84 6.02 9.18
CA GLU A 278 -5.14 7.40 9.62
C GLU A 278 -3.89 8.27 9.88
N GLY A 279 -2.75 7.62 10.13
CA GLY A 279 -1.47 8.25 10.39
C GLY A 279 -0.42 7.78 9.38
N PRO A 280 0.88 7.74 9.75
CA PRO A 280 1.89 7.10 8.92
C PRO A 280 1.44 5.71 8.48
N ALA A 281 1.73 5.34 7.23
CA ALA A 281 1.25 4.10 6.64
C ALA A 281 1.73 2.90 7.46
N LYS A 282 0.78 2.13 7.98
CA LYS A 282 1.08 0.88 8.67
C LYS A 282 1.57 -0.15 7.66
N LEU A 283 2.46 -1.03 8.09
CA LEU A 283 2.90 -2.13 7.24
C LEU A 283 1.88 -3.28 7.33
N LEU A 284 1.50 -3.83 6.18
CA LEU A 284 0.74 -5.08 6.14
C LEU A 284 1.68 -6.26 6.43
N PRO A 285 1.13 -7.46 6.72
CA PRO A 285 1.94 -8.67 6.83
C PRO A 285 2.81 -8.88 5.59
N SER A 286 4.05 -9.31 5.80
CA SER A 286 4.94 -9.69 4.71
C SER A 286 4.43 -10.95 4.02
N ILE A 287 4.52 -10.96 2.69
CA ILE A 287 4.12 -12.09 1.84
C ILE A 287 5.38 -12.66 1.20
N VAL A 288 5.57 -13.97 1.32
CA VAL A 288 6.65 -14.69 0.65
C VAL A 288 6.06 -15.48 -0.49
N SER A 289 6.43 -15.13 -1.72
CA SER A 289 6.12 -15.91 -2.90
C SER A 289 7.34 -16.71 -3.34
N SER A 290 7.09 -17.80 -4.07
CA SER A 290 8.16 -18.65 -4.59
C SER A 290 7.92 -18.99 -6.05
N GLY A 291 8.98 -19.44 -6.71
CA GLY A 291 8.94 -19.91 -8.09
C GLY A 291 10.12 -20.83 -8.39
N LEU A 292 10.08 -21.43 -9.56
CA LEU A 292 11.21 -22.21 -10.08
C LEU A 292 12.42 -21.29 -10.35
N THR A 293 12.16 -20.03 -10.71
CA THR A 293 13.19 -19.02 -10.97
C THR A 293 12.99 -17.76 -10.11
N HIS A 294 14.04 -16.96 -9.96
CA HIS A 294 13.94 -15.65 -9.29
C HIS A 294 12.96 -14.70 -9.99
N VAL A 295 12.87 -14.77 -11.32
CA VAL A 295 11.94 -13.94 -12.10
C VAL A 295 10.49 -14.28 -11.73
N GLU A 296 10.16 -15.58 -11.67
CA GLU A 296 8.85 -16.04 -11.22
C GLU A 296 8.56 -15.62 -9.78
N ALA A 297 9.49 -15.84 -8.84
CA ALA A 297 9.29 -15.48 -7.44
C ALA A 297 9.05 -13.97 -7.24
N ARG A 298 9.81 -13.12 -7.96
CA ARG A 298 9.65 -11.66 -7.96
C ARG A 298 8.31 -11.24 -8.53
N ARG A 299 7.94 -11.80 -9.69
CA ARG A 299 6.65 -11.57 -10.34
C ARG A 299 5.50 -11.91 -9.40
N GLU A 300 5.50 -13.11 -8.85
CA GLU A 300 4.43 -13.59 -7.96
C GLU A 300 4.36 -12.81 -6.64
N SER A 301 5.49 -12.38 -6.09
CA SER A 301 5.48 -11.52 -4.89
C SER A 301 4.95 -10.13 -5.21
N GLY A 302 5.37 -9.50 -6.32
CA GLY A 302 4.87 -8.19 -6.72
C GLY A 302 3.35 -8.19 -6.92
N LEU A 303 2.81 -9.18 -7.64
CA LEU A 303 1.36 -9.32 -7.85
C LEU A 303 0.61 -9.57 -6.53
N ALA A 304 1.09 -10.48 -5.68
CA ALA A 304 0.46 -10.75 -4.38
C ALA A 304 0.50 -9.52 -3.45
N GLY A 305 1.57 -8.73 -3.51
CA GLY A 305 1.68 -7.48 -2.77
C GLY A 305 0.63 -6.45 -3.19
N LEU A 306 0.39 -6.33 -4.51
CA LEU A 306 -0.67 -5.46 -5.03
C LEU A 306 -2.06 -5.96 -4.65
N GLU A 307 -2.32 -7.26 -4.77
CA GLU A 307 -3.60 -7.86 -4.36
C GLU A 307 -3.91 -7.53 -2.90
N SER A 308 -2.93 -7.72 -2.01
CA SER A 308 -3.04 -7.39 -0.59
C SER A 308 -3.25 -5.89 -0.35
N TYR A 309 -2.50 -5.03 -1.05
CA TYR A 309 -2.66 -3.57 -0.95
C TYR A 309 -4.07 -3.13 -1.40
N ILE A 310 -4.55 -3.66 -2.53
CA ILE A 310 -5.85 -3.30 -3.10
C ILE A 310 -7.01 -3.86 -2.26
N ALA A 311 -6.86 -5.05 -1.68
CA ALA A 311 -7.87 -5.64 -0.81
C ALA A 311 -8.20 -4.71 0.39
N ARG A 312 -7.21 -3.98 0.91
CA ARG A 312 -7.43 -2.98 1.99
C ARG A 312 -8.29 -1.80 1.56
N LEU A 313 -8.32 -1.48 0.27
CA LEU A 313 -9.13 -0.40 -0.28
C LEU A 313 -10.60 -0.79 -0.47
N GLY A 314 -10.98 -2.04 -0.20
CA GLY A 314 -12.34 -2.56 -0.38
C GLY A 314 -13.46 -1.63 0.11
N PRO A 315 -13.42 -1.10 1.35
CA PRO A 315 -14.46 -0.19 1.86
C PRO A 315 -14.61 1.10 1.06
N VAL A 316 -13.52 1.61 0.49
CA VAL A 316 -13.49 2.84 -0.32
C VAL A 316 -13.90 2.55 -1.76
N LEU A 317 -13.52 1.39 -2.28
CA LEU A 317 -13.81 0.94 -3.64
C LEU A 317 -15.28 0.54 -3.80
N PHE A 318 -15.84 -0.14 -2.80
CA PHE A 318 -17.17 -0.72 -2.84
C PHE A 318 -18.13 -0.15 -1.78
N PRO A 319 -18.26 1.19 -1.64
CA PRO A 319 -18.98 1.81 -0.52
C PRO A 319 -20.49 1.50 -0.52
N ARG A 320 -21.02 1.03 -1.66
CA ARG A 320 -22.44 0.65 -1.82
C ARG A 320 -22.73 -0.80 -1.45
N LEU A 321 -21.71 -1.64 -1.32
CA LEU A 321 -21.89 -3.03 -0.90
C LEU A 321 -21.86 -3.13 0.63
N PRO A 322 -22.67 -3.99 1.25
CA PRO A 322 -22.56 -4.30 2.67
C PRO A 322 -21.16 -4.83 3.03
N SER A 323 -20.68 -4.54 4.24
CA SER A 323 -19.33 -4.96 4.69
C SER A 323 -19.05 -6.46 4.52
N HIS A 324 -20.03 -7.32 4.77
CA HIS A 324 -19.88 -8.76 4.59
C HIS A 324 -19.62 -9.15 3.12
N GLN A 325 -20.25 -8.47 2.16
CA GLN A 325 -19.99 -8.70 0.72
C GLN A 325 -18.65 -8.11 0.29
N GLN A 326 -18.24 -6.98 0.88
CA GLN A 326 -16.92 -6.39 0.61
C GLN A 326 -15.79 -7.35 1.00
N GLU A 327 -15.93 -8.03 2.14
CA GLU A 327 -14.95 -9.04 2.62
C GLU A 327 -14.93 -10.32 1.77
N ASP A 328 -16.00 -10.59 1.02
CA ASP A 328 -16.11 -11.73 0.11
C ASP A 328 -15.47 -11.46 -1.26
N ILE A 329 -15.33 -10.20 -1.67
CA ILE A 329 -14.60 -9.85 -2.89
C ILE A 329 -13.13 -10.24 -2.74
N GLN A 330 -12.64 -11.08 -3.66
CA GLN A 330 -11.22 -11.37 -3.78
C GLN A 330 -10.62 -10.53 -4.90
N ILE A 331 -9.45 -9.97 -4.64
CA ILE A 331 -8.71 -9.16 -5.61
C ILE A 331 -7.74 -10.06 -6.35
N GLY A 332 -7.79 -10.02 -7.68
CA GLY A 332 -6.74 -10.56 -8.52
C GLY A 332 -6.03 -9.44 -9.28
N ALA A 333 -4.70 -9.46 -9.24
CA ALA A 333 -3.85 -8.58 -10.03
C ALA A 333 -3.02 -9.43 -10.99
N GLY A 334 -2.97 -9.02 -12.25
CA GLY A 334 -2.21 -9.73 -13.28
C GLY A 334 -1.73 -8.78 -14.35
N PHE A 335 -0.88 -9.25 -15.24
CA PHE A 335 -0.45 -8.46 -16.38
C PHE A 335 -1.43 -8.54 -17.56
N THR A 336 -2.31 -9.53 -17.53
CA THR A 336 -3.45 -9.63 -18.46
C THR A 336 -4.74 -9.61 -17.67
N PHE A 337 -5.83 -9.21 -18.33
CA PHE A 337 -7.15 -9.24 -17.72
C PHE A 337 -7.54 -10.68 -17.35
N GLY A 338 -7.18 -11.65 -18.19
CA GLY A 338 -7.42 -13.05 -17.92
C GLY A 338 -6.70 -13.53 -16.66
N GLU A 339 -5.41 -13.22 -16.51
CA GLU A 339 -4.67 -13.57 -15.31
C GLU A 339 -5.29 -12.97 -14.04
N ALA A 340 -5.64 -11.68 -14.07
CA ALA A 340 -6.27 -11.01 -12.93
C ALA A 340 -7.59 -11.70 -12.53
N VAL A 341 -8.41 -12.11 -13.49
CA VAL A 341 -9.65 -12.88 -13.23
C VAL A 341 -9.34 -14.26 -12.66
N GLU A 342 -8.39 -14.99 -13.24
CA GLU A 342 -7.99 -16.33 -12.77
C GLU A 342 -7.49 -16.29 -11.33
N ARG A 343 -6.65 -15.32 -10.99
CA ARG A 343 -6.12 -15.14 -9.63
C ARG A 343 -7.23 -14.80 -8.63
N GLY A 344 -8.14 -13.89 -8.98
CA GLY A 344 -9.30 -13.56 -8.15
C GLY A 344 -10.27 -14.74 -7.95
N LEU A 345 -10.45 -15.58 -8.98
CA LEU A 345 -11.23 -16.82 -8.87
C LEU A 345 -10.54 -17.86 -7.96
N ASN A 346 -9.25 -18.11 -8.17
CA ASN A 346 -8.48 -19.04 -7.35
C ASN A 346 -8.46 -18.61 -5.89
N ALA A 347 -8.35 -17.31 -5.60
CA ALA A 347 -8.46 -16.78 -4.24
C ALA A 347 -9.84 -17.05 -3.62
N ASN A 348 -10.93 -16.90 -4.39
CA ASN A 348 -12.28 -17.23 -3.93
C ASN A 348 -12.40 -18.73 -3.60
N LEU A 349 -11.92 -19.59 -4.50
CA LEU A 349 -11.94 -21.04 -4.29
C LEU A 349 -11.09 -21.44 -3.07
N ALA A 350 -9.92 -20.84 -2.89
CA ALA A 350 -9.06 -21.09 -1.73
C ALA A 350 -9.73 -20.68 -0.40
N LYS A 351 -10.46 -19.56 -0.39
CA LYS A 351 -11.26 -19.12 0.75
C LYS A 351 -12.37 -20.12 1.08
N GLU A 352 -13.10 -20.60 0.06
CA GLU A 352 -14.14 -21.62 0.23
C GLU A 352 -13.57 -22.98 0.69
N LEU A 353 -12.41 -23.39 0.16
CA LEU A 353 -11.71 -24.59 0.62
C LEU A 353 -11.33 -24.48 2.10
N SER A 354 -10.81 -23.33 2.52
CA SER A 354 -10.42 -23.06 3.91
C SER A 354 -11.62 -23.13 4.86
N LYS A 355 -12.77 -22.58 4.47
CA LYS A 355 -14.02 -22.70 5.25
C LYS A 355 -14.47 -24.16 5.39
N ARG A 356 -14.33 -24.96 4.32
CA ARG A 356 -14.70 -26.39 4.32
C ARG A 356 -13.79 -27.23 5.23
N THR A 357 -12.48 -27.00 5.20
CA THR A 357 -11.50 -27.80 5.96
C THR A 357 -11.53 -27.51 7.47
N LEU A 358 -11.96 -26.32 7.88
CA LEU A 358 -12.15 -25.97 9.30
C LEU A 358 -13.25 -26.78 10.01
N HIS A 359 -14.19 -27.37 9.27
CA HIS A 359 -15.43 -27.92 9.84
C HIS A 359 -15.70 -29.39 9.48
N ARG A 360 -14.80 -30.03 8.72
CA ARG A 360 -15.03 -31.39 8.20
C ARG A 360 -13.75 -32.21 8.19
N GLU A 361 -13.94 -33.53 8.31
CA GLU A 361 -12.89 -34.50 8.07
C GLU A 361 -12.54 -34.52 6.58
N LEU A 362 -11.26 -34.75 6.28
CA LEU A 362 -10.78 -34.71 4.91
C LEU A 362 -10.92 -36.09 4.26
N VAL A 363 -11.83 -36.22 3.29
CA VAL A 363 -11.97 -37.45 2.50
C VAL A 363 -11.01 -37.40 1.32
N LEU A 364 -10.07 -38.34 1.27
CA LEU A 364 -9.00 -38.41 0.28
C LEU A 364 -9.04 -39.70 -0.52
N THR A 365 -8.83 -39.60 -1.83
CA THR A 365 -8.61 -40.74 -2.72
C THR A 365 -7.16 -40.71 -3.24
N PRO A 366 -6.37 -41.78 -3.11
CA PRO A 366 -5.00 -41.78 -3.62
C PRO A 366 -4.93 -41.46 -5.12
N MET A 367 -3.96 -40.65 -5.52
CA MET A 367 -3.75 -40.23 -6.90
C MET A 367 -2.45 -40.85 -7.43
N GLU A 368 -2.53 -41.54 -8.57
CA GLU A 368 -1.33 -42.07 -9.24
C GLU A 368 -0.98 -41.18 -10.44
N CYS A 369 0.12 -40.43 -10.33
CA CYS A 369 0.64 -39.62 -11.44
C CYS A 369 1.44 -40.51 -12.39
N SER A 370 0.80 -41.15 -13.36
CA SER A 370 1.50 -42.04 -14.31
C SER A 370 2.48 -41.31 -15.21
N ARG A 371 2.22 -40.03 -15.51
CA ARG A 371 3.11 -39.18 -16.30
C ARG A 371 2.97 -37.71 -15.90
N ILE A 372 4.09 -37.07 -15.60
CA ILE A 372 4.18 -35.63 -15.30
C ILE A 372 5.02 -34.95 -16.38
N GLU A 373 4.35 -34.24 -17.28
CA GLU A 373 4.99 -33.48 -18.37
C GLU A 373 5.31 -32.05 -17.96
N ASP A 374 4.52 -31.48 -17.03
CA ASP A 374 4.75 -30.14 -16.48
C ASP A 374 6.11 -30.04 -15.76
N VAL A 375 6.90 -29.03 -16.15
CA VAL A 375 8.27 -28.86 -15.67
C VAL A 375 8.30 -28.51 -14.19
N HIS A 376 7.43 -27.59 -13.75
CA HIS A 376 7.33 -27.17 -12.35
C HIS A 376 6.90 -28.32 -11.46
N CYS A 377 5.82 -29.03 -11.79
CA CYS A 377 5.36 -30.19 -11.00
C CYS A 377 6.47 -31.24 -10.85
N ARG A 378 7.17 -31.57 -11.95
CA ARG A 378 8.27 -32.56 -11.92
C ARG A 378 9.41 -32.09 -11.02
N PHE A 379 9.82 -30.83 -11.14
CA PHE A 379 10.88 -30.28 -10.30
C PHE A 379 10.47 -30.25 -8.83
N TYR A 380 9.25 -29.81 -8.51
CA TYR A 380 8.77 -29.72 -7.13
C TYR A 380 8.65 -31.09 -6.48
N LEU A 381 8.11 -32.08 -7.21
CA LEU A 381 8.04 -33.45 -6.74
C LEU A 381 9.43 -34.04 -6.46
N GLN A 382 10.38 -33.82 -7.37
CA GLN A 382 11.76 -34.26 -7.18
C GLN A 382 12.42 -33.58 -5.98
N ALA A 383 12.21 -32.28 -5.80
CA ALA A 383 12.73 -31.54 -4.65
C ALA A 383 12.19 -32.11 -3.33
N LEU A 384 10.87 -32.33 -3.23
CA LEU A 384 10.25 -32.96 -2.06
C LEU A 384 10.83 -34.34 -1.78
N ASN A 385 10.97 -35.18 -2.81
CA ASN A 385 11.52 -36.52 -2.67
C ASN A 385 12.96 -36.51 -2.11
N ILE A 386 13.77 -35.53 -2.52
CA ILE A 386 15.14 -35.37 -2.01
C ILE A 386 15.15 -34.88 -0.56
N THR A 387 14.26 -33.94 -0.21
CA THR A 387 14.30 -33.28 1.11
C THR A 387 13.57 -34.04 2.20
N GLU A 388 12.46 -34.72 1.86
CA GLU A 388 11.54 -35.34 2.83
C GLU A 388 11.12 -36.78 2.48
N GLY A 389 11.60 -37.31 1.35
CA GLY A 389 11.17 -38.60 0.82
C GLY A 389 9.90 -38.49 -0.05
N GLU A 390 9.47 -39.62 -0.59
CA GLU A 390 8.38 -39.68 -1.57
C GLU A 390 7.06 -39.16 -0.96
N PRO A 391 6.51 -38.05 -1.48
CA PRO A 391 5.27 -37.49 -0.95
C PRO A 391 4.05 -38.30 -1.43
N LEU A 392 3.02 -38.39 -0.60
CA LEU A 392 1.74 -38.98 -1.02
C LEU A 392 0.88 -37.89 -1.68
N ILE A 393 0.33 -38.19 -2.84
CA ILE A 393 -0.56 -37.29 -3.58
C ILE A 393 -1.97 -37.89 -3.57
N ALA A 394 -2.97 -37.06 -3.30
CA ALA A 394 -4.36 -37.50 -3.22
C ALA A 394 -5.33 -36.45 -3.79
N TYR A 395 -6.47 -36.94 -4.27
CA TYR A 395 -7.65 -36.13 -4.56
C TYR A 395 -8.42 -35.83 -3.30
N GLY A 396 -8.84 -34.59 -3.14
CA GLY A 396 -9.95 -34.23 -2.27
C GLY A 396 -11.28 -34.27 -3.04
N GLU A 397 -12.40 -34.26 -2.33
CA GLU A 397 -13.70 -34.12 -3.02
C GLU A 397 -13.74 -32.76 -3.76
N PRO A 398 -14.19 -32.72 -5.03
CA PRO A 398 -14.22 -31.49 -5.81
C PRO A 398 -14.94 -30.34 -5.11
N LEU A 399 -14.40 -29.12 -5.24
CA LEU A 399 -15.01 -27.91 -4.68
C LEU A 399 -15.70 -27.14 -5.81
N LEU A 400 -17.04 -27.07 -5.80
CA LEU A 400 -17.82 -26.43 -6.86
C LEU A 400 -17.48 -26.95 -8.27
N GLY A 401 -17.15 -28.24 -8.37
CA GLY A 401 -16.74 -28.88 -9.63
C GLY A 401 -15.27 -28.70 -10.00
N PHE A 402 -14.49 -27.96 -9.21
CA PHE A 402 -13.06 -27.76 -9.42
C PHE A 402 -12.21 -28.83 -8.72
N PRO A 403 -11.06 -29.21 -9.32
CA PRO A 403 -10.14 -30.16 -8.72
C PRO A 403 -9.57 -29.65 -7.39
N VAL A 404 -9.47 -30.56 -6.44
CA VAL A 404 -8.80 -30.34 -5.15
C VAL A 404 -7.72 -31.39 -5.02
N VAL A 405 -6.48 -30.97 -4.82
CA VAL A 405 -5.32 -31.85 -4.66
C VAL A 405 -4.73 -31.64 -3.28
N TRP A 406 -4.22 -32.72 -2.70
CA TRP A 406 -3.54 -32.75 -1.42
C TRP A 406 -2.21 -33.49 -1.56
N VAL A 407 -1.16 -32.90 -0.99
CA VAL A 407 0.19 -33.46 -0.93
C VAL A 407 0.55 -33.66 0.53
N HIS A 408 0.84 -34.90 0.92
CA HIS A 408 1.41 -35.21 2.22
C HIS A 408 2.92 -35.21 2.13
N SER A 409 3.57 -34.36 2.90
CA SER A 409 5.03 -34.30 3.00
C SER A 409 5.45 -34.10 4.46
N GLY A 410 6.34 -34.95 4.94
CA GLY A 410 6.73 -34.97 6.35
C GLY A 410 5.55 -35.39 7.24
N ALA A 411 5.05 -34.45 8.06
CA ALA A 411 3.96 -34.69 9.02
C ALA A 411 2.67 -33.89 8.71
N ALA A 412 2.59 -33.25 7.55
CA ALA A 412 1.50 -32.34 7.22
C ALA A 412 0.94 -32.56 5.82
N TRP A 413 -0.32 -32.18 5.67
CA TRP A 413 -1.06 -32.17 4.41
C TRP A 413 -1.15 -30.75 3.86
N TYR A 414 -0.81 -30.60 2.60
CA TYR A 414 -0.81 -29.33 1.87
C TYR A 414 -1.81 -29.43 0.73
N GLY A 415 -2.88 -28.64 0.80
CA GLY A 415 -4.00 -28.71 -0.13
C GLY A 415 -4.20 -27.42 -0.89
N SER A 416 -4.61 -27.56 -2.15
CA SER A 416 -5.07 -26.43 -2.97
C SER A 416 -6.25 -26.83 -3.85
N VAL A 417 -6.88 -25.80 -4.40
CA VAL A 417 -7.95 -25.88 -5.40
C VAL A 417 -7.60 -24.92 -6.52
N GLY A 418 -7.93 -25.28 -7.76
CA GLY A 418 -7.65 -24.44 -8.92
C GLY A 418 -8.55 -24.78 -10.10
N LEU A 419 -8.44 -23.99 -11.17
CA LEU A 419 -9.28 -24.15 -12.37
C LEU A 419 -8.94 -25.40 -13.19
N ASP A 420 -7.71 -25.91 -13.06
CA ASP A 420 -7.22 -27.09 -13.76
C ASP A 420 -6.32 -27.96 -12.86
N MET A 421 -6.19 -29.25 -13.23
CA MET A 421 -5.48 -30.24 -12.43
C MET A 421 -3.99 -29.95 -12.30
N THR A 422 -3.33 -29.51 -13.38
CA THR A 422 -1.89 -29.25 -13.40
C THR A 422 -1.55 -28.11 -12.45
N HIS A 423 -2.27 -26.99 -12.54
CA HIS A 423 -2.04 -25.83 -11.68
C HIS A 423 -2.34 -26.16 -10.21
N THR A 424 -3.42 -26.91 -9.95
CA THR A 424 -3.79 -27.34 -8.59
C THR A 424 -2.68 -28.20 -7.97
N LEU A 425 -2.20 -29.22 -8.69
CA LEU A 425 -1.08 -30.05 -8.22
C LEU A 425 0.19 -29.22 -8.00
N ARG A 426 0.54 -28.35 -8.95
CA ARG A 426 1.71 -27.47 -8.87
C ARG A 426 1.69 -26.64 -7.58
N GLN A 427 0.56 -26.02 -7.28
CA GLN A 427 0.37 -25.19 -6.10
C GLN A 427 0.44 -26.01 -4.80
N SER A 428 -0.18 -27.20 -4.75
CA SER A 428 -0.07 -28.09 -3.59
C SER A 428 1.37 -28.54 -3.31
N LEU A 429 2.12 -28.90 -4.36
CA LEU A 429 3.54 -29.25 -4.25
C LEU A 429 4.39 -28.05 -3.78
N GLN A 430 4.10 -26.86 -4.30
CA GLN A 430 4.77 -25.63 -3.91
C GLN A 430 4.51 -25.30 -2.43
N TYR A 431 3.26 -25.42 -1.96
CA TYR A 431 2.92 -25.26 -0.54
C TYR A 431 3.64 -26.25 0.36
N ALA A 432 3.78 -27.50 -0.06
CA ALA A 432 4.53 -28.52 0.67
C ALA A 432 6.02 -28.18 0.78
N LEU A 433 6.63 -27.63 -0.27
CA LEU A 433 8.03 -27.18 -0.29
C LEU A 433 8.26 -25.95 0.57
N MET A 434 7.33 -25.00 0.52
CA MET A 434 7.39 -23.76 1.28
C MET A 434 7.03 -23.95 2.75
N LYS A 435 6.47 -25.10 3.12
CA LYS A 435 5.88 -25.33 4.45
C LYS A 435 4.89 -24.24 4.80
N ALA A 436 4.07 -23.86 3.81
CA ALA A 436 3.06 -22.82 3.97
C ALA A 436 2.17 -23.16 5.17
N GLU A 437 1.81 -22.15 5.96
CA GLU A 437 0.89 -22.33 7.08
C GLU A 437 -0.49 -22.70 6.52
N HIS A 438 -0.95 -23.90 6.85
CA HIS A 438 -2.31 -24.34 6.53
C HIS A 438 -3.05 -24.67 7.82
N PRO A 439 -4.39 -24.55 7.83
CA PRO A 439 -5.21 -25.02 8.94
C PRO A 439 -4.84 -26.48 9.23
N PRO A 440 -4.63 -26.86 10.50
CA PRO A 440 -4.30 -28.23 10.84
C PRO A 440 -5.41 -29.16 10.34
N VAL A 441 -5.04 -30.17 9.56
CA VAL A 441 -5.99 -31.20 9.12
C VAL A 441 -6.25 -32.13 10.31
N SER A 442 -7.46 -32.03 10.87
CA SER A 442 -7.87 -32.73 12.10
C SER A 442 -7.87 -34.25 11.98
N SER A 443 -8.34 -34.76 10.84
CA SER A 443 -8.42 -36.18 10.53
C SER A 443 -8.57 -36.40 9.02
N VAL A 444 -7.98 -37.50 8.52
CA VAL A 444 -8.05 -37.91 7.11
C VAL A 444 -8.77 -39.25 7.03
N ILE A 445 -9.79 -39.32 6.18
CA ILE A 445 -10.48 -40.54 5.80
C ILE A 445 -10.04 -40.92 4.40
N TRP A 446 -9.46 -42.11 4.25
CA TRP A 446 -9.16 -42.65 2.94
C TRP A 446 -10.42 -43.26 2.32
N ASN A 447 -10.67 -42.88 1.06
CA ASN A 447 -11.67 -43.51 0.23
C ASN A 447 -11.06 -44.75 -0.42
N ASP A 448 -11.73 -45.90 -0.30
CA ASP A 448 -11.28 -47.19 -0.81
C ASP A 448 -11.40 -47.33 -2.35
N HIS A 449 -11.62 -46.22 -3.07
CA HIS A 449 -11.61 -46.22 -4.52
C HIS A 449 -10.21 -46.51 -5.05
N LYS A 450 -10.16 -47.28 -6.15
CA LYS A 450 -8.91 -47.61 -6.83
C LYS A 450 -8.24 -46.31 -7.30
N PRO A 451 -6.91 -46.15 -7.14
CA PRO A 451 -6.21 -44.96 -7.58
C PRO A 451 -6.48 -44.72 -9.07
N GLU A 452 -6.94 -43.52 -9.41
CA GLU A 452 -7.06 -43.11 -10.79
C GLU A 452 -5.69 -42.64 -11.29
N SER A 453 -5.24 -43.21 -12.40
CA SER A 453 -4.02 -42.80 -13.08
C SER A 453 -4.27 -41.51 -13.85
N VAL A 454 -3.55 -40.45 -13.52
CA VAL A 454 -3.69 -39.15 -14.17
C VAL A 454 -2.40 -38.67 -14.82
N ILE A 455 -2.56 -38.08 -16.01
CA ILE A 455 -1.50 -37.45 -16.77
C ILE A 455 -1.53 -35.95 -16.45
N ILE A 456 -0.41 -35.43 -15.98
CA ILE A 456 -0.24 -33.99 -15.72
C ILE A 456 0.40 -33.37 -16.95
N SER A 457 -0.44 -32.74 -17.77
CA SER A 457 -0.04 -32.04 -18.98
C SER A 457 0.74 -30.77 -18.66
N PRO A 458 1.61 -30.30 -19.58
CA PRO A 458 2.26 -29.01 -19.42
C PRO A 458 1.23 -27.88 -19.41
N GLU A 459 1.60 -26.76 -18.82
CA GLU A 459 0.80 -25.54 -18.89
C GLU A 459 0.51 -25.16 -20.35
N SER A 460 -0.78 -24.97 -20.65
CA SER A 460 -1.22 -24.71 -22.00
C SER A 460 -0.72 -23.33 -22.46
N PRO A 461 -0.11 -23.23 -23.65
CA PRO A 461 0.29 -21.94 -24.24
C PRO A 461 -0.92 -21.11 -24.70
N THR A 462 -2.15 -21.63 -24.58
CA THR A 462 -3.38 -21.03 -25.10
C THR A 462 -3.91 -19.84 -24.30
N GLY A 463 -3.13 -19.30 -23.36
CA GLY A 463 -3.51 -18.15 -22.51
C GLY A 463 -4.58 -18.47 -21.47
N HIS A 464 -4.98 -17.44 -20.73
CA HIS A 464 -5.92 -17.55 -19.60
C HIS A 464 -7.39 -17.65 -20.04
N ALA A 465 -7.74 -17.05 -21.19
CA ALA A 465 -9.10 -16.99 -21.70
C ALA A 465 -9.86 -18.34 -21.75
N PRO A 466 -9.33 -19.44 -22.33
CA PRO A 466 -10.05 -20.71 -22.37
C PRO A 466 -10.30 -21.31 -20.98
N LYS A 467 -9.34 -21.16 -20.04
CA LYS A 467 -9.49 -21.64 -18.66
C LYS A 467 -10.63 -20.90 -17.95
N ILE A 468 -10.69 -19.58 -18.10
CA ILE A 468 -11.73 -18.74 -17.50
C ILE A 468 -13.11 -19.08 -18.07
N ARG A 469 -13.23 -19.27 -19.39
CA ARG A 469 -14.49 -19.70 -20.01
C ARG A 469 -14.98 -21.03 -19.43
N SER A 470 -14.08 -22.00 -19.31
CA SER A 470 -14.40 -23.29 -18.70
C SER A 470 -14.82 -23.13 -17.24
N ALA A 471 -14.11 -22.32 -16.46
CA ALA A 471 -14.42 -22.06 -15.06
C ALA A 471 -15.79 -21.42 -14.87
N PHE A 472 -16.15 -20.43 -15.70
CA PHE A 472 -17.47 -19.79 -15.67
C PHE A 472 -18.59 -20.78 -15.99
N GLN A 473 -18.36 -21.71 -16.93
CA GLN A 473 -19.32 -22.78 -17.23
C GLN A 473 -19.48 -23.74 -16.05
N THR A 474 -18.38 -24.15 -15.42
CA THR A 474 -18.39 -25.00 -14.22
C THR A 474 -19.15 -24.33 -13.08
N LEU A 475 -18.85 -23.06 -12.77
CA LEU A 475 -19.55 -22.30 -11.74
C LEU A 475 -21.06 -22.23 -11.99
N LYS A 476 -21.46 -21.98 -13.25
CA LYS A 476 -22.87 -21.94 -13.64
C LYS A 476 -23.58 -23.29 -13.42
N GLN A 477 -22.91 -24.41 -13.72
CA GLN A 477 -23.44 -25.75 -13.45
C GLN A 477 -23.65 -26.01 -11.94
N HIS A 478 -22.93 -25.29 -11.10
CA HIS A 478 -23.01 -25.35 -9.64
C HIS A 478 -23.80 -24.17 -9.03
N HIS A 479 -24.62 -23.46 -9.81
CA HIS A 479 -25.45 -22.32 -9.37
C HIS A 479 -24.66 -21.18 -8.70
N LYS A 480 -23.40 -20.99 -9.14
CA LYS A 480 -22.55 -19.88 -8.73
C LYS A 480 -22.29 -18.97 -9.92
N TYR A 481 -22.31 -17.66 -9.67
CA TYR A 481 -22.10 -16.64 -10.69
C TYR A 481 -20.99 -15.68 -10.25
N PRO A 482 -19.88 -15.61 -11.00
CA PRO A 482 -18.83 -14.65 -10.72
C PRO A 482 -19.25 -13.25 -11.19
N GLU A 483 -19.27 -12.30 -10.26
CA GLU A 483 -19.37 -10.88 -10.56
C GLU A 483 -17.97 -10.27 -10.62
N LEU A 484 -17.65 -9.60 -11.73
CA LEU A 484 -16.35 -9.01 -11.98
C LEU A 484 -16.41 -7.48 -11.90
N PHE A 485 -15.52 -6.91 -11.12
CA PHE A 485 -15.38 -5.48 -10.90
C PHE A 485 -14.04 -4.99 -11.45
N ASN A 486 -14.04 -4.02 -12.35
CA ASN A 486 -12.80 -3.42 -12.85
C ASN A 486 -12.27 -2.39 -11.84
N ILE A 487 -11.09 -2.64 -11.26
CA ILE A 487 -10.51 -1.83 -10.17
C ILE A 487 -9.42 -0.86 -10.68
N ARG A 488 -9.24 -0.69 -12.01
CA ARG A 488 -8.33 0.33 -12.58
C ARG A 488 -8.81 1.78 -12.38
N CYS A 489 -8.96 2.19 -11.13
CA CYS A 489 -9.52 3.46 -10.70
C CYS A 489 -8.50 4.38 -10.01
N ASN A 490 -7.29 3.89 -9.69
CA ASN A 490 -6.25 4.69 -9.06
C ASN A 490 -5.12 5.04 -10.04
N SER A 491 -4.45 6.19 -9.85
CA SER A 491 -3.42 6.72 -10.76
C SER A 491 -2.33 5.69 -11.10
N PHE A 492 -1.76 5.05 -10.09
CA PHE A 492 -0.70 4.06 -10.31
C PHE A 492 -1.21 2.78 -11.02
N LEU A 493 -2.48 2.40 -10.84
CA LEU A 493 -3.10 1.25 -11.52
C LEU A 493 -3.46 1.58 -12.99
N ILE A 494 -3.68 2.87 -13.29
CA ILE A 494 -3.94 3.35 -14.65
C ILE A 494 -2.62 3.48 -15.42
N GLU A 495 -1.57 3.93 -14.75
CA GLU A 495 -0.25 4.20 -15.36
C GLU A 495 0.63 2.94 -15.48
N GLY A 496 0.35 1.90 -14.70
CA GLY A 496 1.10 0.64 -14.72
C GLY A 496 0.64 -0.37 -15.77
N PRO A 497 1.51 -1.35 -16.13
CA PRO A 497 1.21 -2.41 -17.11
C PRO A 497 0.38 -3.55 -16.50
N ILE A 498 -0.49 -3.24 -15.53
CA ILE A 498 -1.25 -4.24 -14.78
C ILE A 498 -2.75 -4.08 -14.95
N GLU A 499 -3.43 -5.21 -14.81
CA GLU A 499 -4.87 -5.34 -14.68
C GLU A 499 -5.19 -5.72 -13.22
N ALA A 500 -6.28 -5.14 -12.69
CA ALA A 500 -6.75 -5.42 -11.34
C ALA A 500 -8.27 -5.63 -11.36
N VAL A 501 -8.72 -6.78 -10.88
CA VAL A 501 -10.12 -7.20 -10.93
C VAL A 501 -10.56 -7.66 -9.55
N GLY A 502 -11.72 -7.19 -9.10
CA GLY A 502 -12.43 -7.75 -7.96
C GLY A 502 -13.37 -8.85 -8.43
N VAL A 503 -13.36 -9.98 -7.75
CA VAL A 503 -14.19 -11.14 -8.07
C VAL A 503 -15.03 -11.50 -6.86
N LEU A 504 -16.35 -11.51 -7.02
CA LEU A 504 -17.32 -11.97 -6.03
C LEU A 504 -18.04 -13.20 -6.56
N LEU A 505 -18.12 -14.27 -5.77
CA LEU A 505 -18.94 -15.45 -6.11
C LEU A 505 -20.31 -15.35 -5.44
N SER A 506 -21.32 -15.00 -6.22
CA SER A 506 -22.72 -14.90 -5.76
C SER A 506 -23.50 -16.19 -6.04
N GLU A 507 -24.51 -16.47 -5.21
CA GLU A 507 -25.54 -17.47 -5.52
C GLU A 507 -26.59 -16.85 -6.45
N GLU A 508 -27.24 -17.67 -7.26
CA GLU A 508 -28.36 -17.20 -8.08
C GLU A 508 -29.44 -16.61 -7.15
N ALA A 509 -29.70 -15.30 -7.28
CA ALA A 509 -30.87 -14.73 -6.65
C ALA A 509 -32.09 -15.42 -7.26
N THR A 510 -32.75 -16.30 -6.49
CA THR A 510 -34.06 -16.83 -6.88
C THR A 510 -34.98 -15.63 -7.16
N PRO A 511 -35.57 -15.53 -8.36
CA PRO A 511 -36.34 -14.38 -8.81
C PRO A 511 -37.58 -14.10 -7.95
#